data_AF-A0A2C9L2B9-F1
#
_entry.id   AF-A0A2C9L2B9-F1
#
_cell.length_a   1.000
_cell.length_b   1.000
_cell.length_c   1.000
_cell.angle_alpha   90.00
_cell.angle_beta   90.00
_cell.angle_gamma   90.00
#
_symmetry.space_group_name_H-M   'P 1'
#
loop_
_entity.id
_entity.type
_entity.pdbx_description
1 polymer ?
#
loop_
_entity_poly.entity_id
_entity_poly.type
_entity_poly.pdbx_seq_one_letter_code
_entity_poly.pdbx_strand_id
1 'polypeptide(L)'
;YNFFSFFFFLLQLEPLDAAKTDLVAAYAINSLFWMYMNVCGINPKEHAVRQELGRIQSYMQRVKEIEDKKKAPKLDKDSTKRFVKSALWQAAKKRRDDVPLESEPSTSTERRREKQGGKKHKKNNY
;
A
#
# COMPACT_ATOMS: atom_id res chain seq x y z
N TYR A 1 2.21 -40.82 -1.61
CA TYR A 1 0.90 -40.22 -1.92
C TYR A 1 0.62 -38.89 -1.22
N ASN A 2 1.13 -38.63 -0.01
CA ASN A 2 0.86 -37.35 0.68
C ASN A 2 1.64 -36.13 0.16
N PHE A 3 2.89 -36.30 -0.27
CA PHE A 3 3.72 -35.18 -0.74
C PHE A 3 3.20 -34.52 -2.03
N PHE A 4 2.80 -35.33 -3.01
CA PHE A 4 2.23 -34.81 -4.26
C PHE A 4 0.88 -34.11 -4.03
N SER A 5 0.05 -34.65 -3.13
CA SER A 5 -1.22 -34.03 -2.74
C SER A 5 -1.00 -32.69 -2.02
N PHE A 6 -0.02 -32.61 -1.11
CA PHE A 6 0.34 -31.37 -0.44
C PHE A 6 0.92 -30.33 -1.39
N PHE A 7 1.80 -30.72 -2.30
CA PHE A 7 2.36 -29.83 -3.32
C PHE A 7 1.26 -29.30 -4.26
N PHE A 8 0.34 -30.17 -4.66
CA PHE A 8 -0.83 -29.78 -5.45
C PHE A 8 -1.76 -28.82 -4.68
N PHE A 9 -1.96 -29.06 -3.38
CA PHE A 9 -2.73 -28.16 -2.51
C PHE A 9 -2.09 -26.77 -2.39
N LEU A 10 -0.76 -26.69 -2.24
CA LEU A 10 -0.05 -25.41 -2.22
C LEU A 10 -0.15 -24.66 -3.56
N LEU A 11 -0.17 -25.37 -4.69
CA LEU A 11 -0.43 -24.78 -6.01
C LEU A 11 -1.85 -24.22 -6.17
N GLN A 12 -2.80 -24.70 -5.35
CA GLN A 12 -4.19 -24.26 -5.39
C GLN A 12 -4.45 -23.00 -4.55
N LEU A 13 -3.51 -22.60 -3.68
CA LEU A 13 -3.60 -21.39 -2.85
C LEU A 13 -3.14 -20.13 -3.58
N GLU A 14 -3.52 -18.94 -3.07
CA GLU A 14 -2.87 -17.70 -3.50
C GLU A 14 -1.35 -17.83 -3.25
N PRO A 15 -0.48 -17.46 -4.21
CA PRO A 15 0.97 -17.60 -4.05
C PRO A 15 1.52 -16.92 -2.79
N LEU A 16 0.85 -15.86 -2.32
CA LEU A 16 1.21 -15.17 -1.09
C LEU A 16 0.88 -16.00 0.16
N ASP A 17 -0.24 -16.71 0.17
CA ASP A 17 -0.64 -17.56 1.29
C ASP A 17 0.16 -18.86 1.36
N ALA A 18 0.54 -19.42 0.20
CA ALA A 18 1.52 -20.50 0.12
C ALA A 18 2.86 -20.06 0.75
N ALA A 19 3.38 -18.89 0.36
CA ALA A 19 4.64 -18.37 0.90
C ALA A 19 4.59 -18.13 2.43
N LYS A 20 3.45 -17.66 2.97
CA LYS A 20 3.26 -17.54 4.43
C LYS A 20 3.32 -18.90 5.12
N THR A 21 2.64 -19.89 4.55
CA THR A 21 2.60 -21.25 5.09
C THR A 21 4.00 -21.84 5.17
N ASP A 22 4.79 -21.69 4.10
CA ASP A 22 6.18 -22.15 4.06
C ASP A 22 7.06 -21.41 5.08
N LEU A 23 6.88 -20.09 5.24
CA LEU A 23 7.63 -19.30 6.23
C LEU A 23 7.33 -19.72 7.66
N VAL A 24 6.06 -20.00 7.98
CA VAL A 24 5.67 -20.49 9.31
C VAL A 24 6.23 -21.88 9.57
N ALA A 25 6.19 -22.77 8.57
CA ALA A 25 6.77 -24.11 8.67
C ALA A 25 8.28 -24.05 8.92
N ALA A 26 9.00 -23.23 8.16
CA ALA A 26 10.44 -23.02 8.35
C ALA A 26 10.77 -22.43 9.73
N TYR A 27 9.96 -21.48 10.21
CA TYR A 27 10.13 -20.90 11.55
C TYR A 27 9.92 -21.94 12.65
N ALA A 28 8.90 -22.78 12.53
CA ALA A 28 8.60 -23.84 13.48
C ALA A 28 9.76 -24.86 13.56
N ILE A 29 10.25 -25.32 12.41
CA ILE A 29 11.38 -26.28 12.35
C ILE A 29 12.63 -25.68 12.99
N ASN A 30 12.98 -24.43 12.67
CA ASN A 30 14.15 -23.78 13.26
C ASN A 30 13.99 -23.51 14.77
N SER A 31 12.76 -23.27 15.24
CA SER A 31 12.46 -23.13 16.66
C SER A 31 12.60 -24.46 17.42
N LEU A 32 12.16 -25.57 16.81
CA LEU A 32 12.37 -26.92 17.36
C LEU A 32 13.87 -27.27 17.39
N PHE A 33 14.61 -26.91 16.34
CA PHE A 33 16.05 -27.10 16.30
C PHE A 33 16.77 -26.29 17.39
N TRP A 34 16.33 -25.05 17.63
CA TRP A 34 16.81 -24.24 18.75
C TRP A 34 16.59 -24.92 20.11
N MET A 35 15.41 -25.49 20.32
CA MET A 35 15.11 -26.26 21.53
C MET A 35 16.01 -27.50 21.65
N TYR A 36 16.25 -28.21 20.55
CA TYR A 36 17.16 -29.36 20.52
C TYR A 36 18.58 -28.99 20.95
N MET A 37 19.14 -27.89 20.44
CA MET A 37 20.48 -27.43 20.85
C MET A 37 20.57 -27.10 22.34
N ASN A 38 19.53 -26.46 22.89
CA ASN A 38 19.46 -26.19 24.33
C ASN A 38 19.53 -27.49 25.16
N VAL A 39 18.84 -28.55 24.72
CA VAL A 39 18.86 -29.85 25.40
C VAL A 39 20.24 -30.51 25.31
N CYS A 40 20.94 -30.36 24.17
CA CYS A 40 22.31 -30.84 24.00
C CYS A 40 23.36 -29.99 24.73
N GLY A 41 22.97 -28.91 25.41
CA GLY A 41 23.90 -27.99 26.08
C GLY A 41 24.75 -27.14 25.12
N ILE A 42 24.38 -27.10 23.83
CA ILE A 42 25.06 -26.30 22.81
C ILE A 42 24.43 -24.92 22.81
N ASN A 43 25.24 -23.87 22.94
CA ASN A 43 24.76 -22.49 22.91
C ASN A 43 24.21 -22.12 21.53
N PRO A 44 22.89 -21.94 21.35
CA PRO A 44 22.29 -21.70 20.04
C PRO A 44 22.61 -20.29 19.49
N LYS A 45 23.12 -19.40 20.35
CA LYS A 45 23.54 -18.04 19.96
C LYS A 45 24.82 -18.02 19.15
N GLU A 46 25.70 -19.00 19.35
CA GLU A 46 26.97 -19.15 18.65
C GLU A 46 26.81 -20.00 17.38
N HIS A 47 25.66 -20.66 17.22
CA HIS A 47 25.35 -21.52 16.09
C HIS A 47 24.65 -20.75 14.94
N ALA A 48 24.82 -21.25 13.72
CA ALA A 48 24.23 -20.68 12.50
C ALA A 48 22.69 -20.58 12.52
N VAL A 49 22.01 -21.30 13.43
CA VAL A 49 20.55 -21.25 13.59
C VAL A 49 20.04 -19.83 13.84
N ARG A 50 20.83 -19.00 14.53
CA ARG A 50 20.45 -17.63 14.86
C ARG A 50 20.34 -16.80 13.59
N GLN A 51 21.26 -17.02 12.66
CA GLN A 51 21.24 -16.38 11.35
C GLN A 51 20.01 -16.83 10.56
N GLU A 52 19.70 -18.13 10.56
CA GLU A 52 18.52 -18.65 9.85
C GLU A 52 17.19 -18.10 10.40
N LEU A 53 17.07 -17.94 11.72
CA LEU A 53 15.93 -17.26 12.32
C LEU A 53 15.81 -15.79 11.86
N GLY A 54 16.93 -15.07 11.82
CA GLY A 54 16.96 -13.69 11.30
C GLY A 54 16.57 -13.59 9.82
N ARG A 55 16.99 -14.57 9.00
CA ARG A 55 16.59 -14.64 7.58
C ARG A 55 15.09 -14.86 7.44
N ILE A 56 14.51 -15.79 8.20
CA ILE A 56 13.07 -16.07 8.17
C ILE A 56 12.26 -14.84 8.61
N GLN A 57 12.65 -14.18 9.70
CA GLN A 57 12.02 -12.94 10.15
C GLN A 57 12.08 -11.84 9.09
N SER A 58 13.21 -11.71 8.39
CA SER A 58 13.35 -10.75 7.29
C SER A 58 12.40 -11.07 6.13
N TYR A 59 12.18 -12.36 5.82
CA TYR A 59 11.21 -12.76 4.79
C TYR A 59 9.76 -12.54 5.25
N MET A 60 9.42 -12.79 6.51
CA MET A 60 8.09 -12.46 7.06
C MET A 60 7.81 -10.96 6.99
N GLN A 61 8.82 -10.12 7.28
CA GLN A 61 8.70 -8.68 7.14
C GLN A 61 8.45 -8.26 5.69
N ARG A 62 9.13 -8.87 4.72
CA ARG A 62 8.88 -8.63 3.29
C ARG A 62 7.46 -9.02 2.86
N VAL A 63 6.95 -10.15 3.34
CA VAL A 63 5.56 -10.55 3.06
C VAL A 63 4.59 -9.52 3.60
N LYS A 64 4.80 -9.04 4.84
CA LYS A 64 4.00 -7.98 5.45
C LYS A 64 4.04 -6.68 4.64
N GLU A 65 5.21 -6.27 4.18
CA GLU A 65 5.34 -5.08 3.31
C GLU A 65 4.58 -5.22 2.00
N ILE A 66 4.57 -6.42 1.40
CA ILE A 66 3.80 -6.69 0.17
C ILE A 66 2.30 -6.59 0.45
N GLU A 67 1.83 -7.12 1.58
CA GLU A 67 0.44 -7.00 2.00
C GLU A 67 0.02 -5.56 2.26
N ASP A 68 0.86 -4.81 2.96
CA ASP A 68 0.60 -3.40 3.28
C ASP A 68 0.59 -2.55 2.01
N LYS A 69 1.46 -2.84 1.03
CA LYS A 69 1.42 -2.23 -0.31
C LYS A 69 0.12 -2.52 -1.05
N LYS A 70 -0.44 -3.72 -0.93
CA LYS A 70 -1.75 -4.04 -1.51
C LYS A 70 -2.88 -3.23 -0.86
N LYS A 71 -2.76 -2.90 0.42
CA LYS A 71 -3.76 -2.12 1.20
C LYS A 71 -3.58 -0.60 1.10
N ALA A 72 -2.44 -0.12 0.59
CA ALA A 72 -2.12 1.30 0.56
C ALA A 72 -3.12 2.10 -0.32
N PRO A 73 -3.52 3.32 0.12
CA PRO A 73 -4.41 4.16 -0.66
C PRO A 73 -3.76 4.56 -1.99
N LYS A 74 -4.45 4.28 -3.11
CA LYS A 74 -3.98 4.66 -4.44
C LYS A 74 -4.27 6.14 -4.68
N LEU A 75 -3.24 6.92 -5.00
CA LEU A 75 -3.40 8.33 -5.39
C LEU A 75 -4.09 8.42 -6.76
N ASP A 76 -5.10 9.29 -6.86
CA ASP A 76 -5.72 9.61 -8.15
C ASP A 76 -4.80 10.50 -8.97
N LYS A 77 -4.27 9.93 -10.07
CA LYS A 77 -3.37 10.59 -11.00
C LYS A 77 -4.04 11.79 -11.67
N ASP A 78 -5.36 11.76 -11.92
CA ASP A 78 -6.05 12.86 -12.61
C ASP A 78 -6.24 14.05 -11.67
N SER A 79 -6.75 13.80 -10.45
CA SER A 79 -6.89 14.84 -9.43
C SER A 79 -5.54 15.49 -9.09
N THR A 80 -4.47 14.70 -8.96
CA THR A 80 -3.11 15.20 -8.71
C THR A 80 -2.63 16.17 -9.81
N LYS A 81 -2.87 15.84 -11.09
CA LYS A 81 -2.52 16.74 -12.21
C LYS A 81 -3.28 18.07 -12.12
N ARG A 82 -4.57 18.04 -11.74
CA ARG A 82 -5.39 19.24 -11.56
C ARG A 82 -4.88 20.10 -10.41
N PHE A 83 -4.50 19.48 -9.28
CA PHE A 83 -3.90 20.19 -8.16
C PHE A 83 -2.59 20.87 -8.55
N VAL A 84 -1.68 20.17 -9.23
CA VAL A 84 -0.41 20.75 -9.70
C VAL A 84 -0.65 21.89 -10.68
N LYS A 85 -1.53 21.72 -11.68
CA LYS A 85 -1.83 22.78 -12.65
C LYS A 85 -2.45 24.02 -11.99
N SER A 86 -3.36 23.81 -11.04
CA SER A 86 -3.97 24.89 -10.26
C SER A 86 -2.92 25.63 -9.42
N ALA A 87 -2.03 24.89 -8.74
CA ALA A 87 -0.95 25.47 -7.94
C ALA A 87 0.03 26.31 -8.80
N LEU A 88 0.42 25.81 -9.97
CA LEU A 88 1.27 26.55 -10.92
C LEU A 88 0.58 27.83 -11.41
N TRP A 89 -0.71 27.74 -11.74
CA TRP A 89 -1.48 28.91 -12.17
C TRP A 89 -1.63 29.96 -11.07
N GLN A 90 -1.90 29.54 -9.83
CA GLN A 90 -1.99 30.44 -8.68
C GLN A 90 -0.64 31.10 -8.35
N ALA A 91 0.46 30.35 -8.44
CA ALA A 91 1.80 30.90 -8.26
C ALA A 91 2.16 31.94 -9.33
N ALA A 92 1.79 31.70 -10.59
CA ALA A 92 1.98 32.66 -11.67
C ALA A 92 1.12 33.92 -11.48
N LYS A 93 -0.13 33.77 -11.00
CA LYS A 93 -1.01 34.91 -10.69
C LYS A 93 -0.45 35.76 -9.55
N LYS A 94 -0.02 35.13 -8.45
CA LYS A 94 0.58 35.84 -7.31
C LYS A 94 1.79 36.67 -7.71
N ARG A 95 2.67 36.14 -8.57
CA ARG A 95 3.83 36.88 -9.10
C ARG A 95 3.45 38.09 -9.95
N ARG A 96 2.26 38.11 -10.56
CA ARG A 96 1.74 39.26 -11.31
C ARG A 96 1.12 40.30 -10.38
N ASP A 97 0.46 39.86 -9.32
CA ASP A 97 -0.19 40.75 -8.34
C ASP A 97 0.84 41.52 -7.47
N ASP A 98 2.06 41.00 -7.29
CA ASP A 98 3.16 41.66 -6.55
C ASP A 98 3.94 42.72 -7.39
N VAL A 99 3.53 42.98 -8.64
CA VAL A 99 4.13 44.02 -9.51
C VAL A 99 3.19 45.25 -9.54
N PRO A 100 3.65 46.47 -9.17
CA PRO A 100 2.83 47.67 -9.26
C PRO A 100 2.28 47.93 -10.67
N LEU A 101 0.97 48.14 -10.76
CA LEU A 101 0.16 48.24 -11.97
C LEU A 101 0.48 49.47 -12.84
N GLU A 102 0.75 49.24 -14.13
CA GLU A 102 0.24 50.06 -15.23
C GLU A 102 -0.75 49.22 -16.08
N SER A 103 -1.81 49.89 -16.54
CA SER A 103 -3.16 49.47 -16.97
C SER A 103 -3.37 48.42 -18.11
N GLU A 104 -4.28 47.44 -17.84
CA GLU A 104 -5.44 46.84 -18.61
C GLU A 104 -5.34 46.49 -20.13
N PRO A 105 -6.15 45.55 -20.72
CA PRO A 105 -7.46 45.03 -20.27
C PRO A 105 -7.71 43.50 -20.26
N SER A 106 -8.57 43.10 -19.32
CA SER A 106 -9.52 41.98 -19.28
C SER A 106 -9.54 40.92 -20.41
N THR A 107 -9.35 39.64 -20.06
CA THR A 107 -9.95 38.51 -20.79
C THR A 107 -10.79 37.66 -19.84
N SER A 108 -12.11 37.87 -19.91
CA SER A 108 -13.16 37.05 -19.32
C SER A 108 -13.06 35.61 -19.81
N THR A 109 -12.89 34.65 -18.91
CA THR A 109 -13.34 33.27 -19.15
C THR A 109 -14.17 32.80 -17.97
N GLU A 110 -15.35 33.43 -17.85
CA GLU A 110 -16.53 32.89 -17.18
C GLU A 110 -16.94 31.60 -17.93
N ARG A 111 -16.50 30.43 -17.47
CA ARG A 111 -17.14 29.14 -17.83
C ARG A 111 -17.90 28.59 -16.63
N ARG A 112 -19.13 29.09 -16.52
CA ARG A 112 -20.37 28.40 -16.12
C ARG A 112 -20.16 27.22 -15.16
N ARG A 113 -20.20 27.50 -13.85
CA ARG A 113 -20.68 26.52 -12.86
C ARG A 113 -22.17 26.70 -12.71
N GLU A 114 -22.94 26.06 -13.58
CA GLU A 114 -24.34 25.79 -13.29
C GLU A 114 -24.44 24.78 -12.16
N LYS A 115 -25.02 25.23 -11.06
CA LYS A 115 -25.53 24.38 -9.99
C LYS A 115 -26.70 23.59 -10.54
N GLN A 116 -26.58 22.26 -10.63
CA GLN A 116 -27.77 21.40 -10.55
C GLN A 116 -27.87 20.85 -9.13
N GLY A 117 -28.43 21.68 -8.26
CA GLY A 117 -29.18 21.20 -7.10
C GLY A 117 -30.63 21.06 -7.53
N GLY A 118 -31.06 19.84 -7.86
CA GLY A 118 -32.47 19.52 -8.09
C GLY A 118 -33.10 18.91 -6.84
N LYS A 119 -33.52 19.74 -5.87
CA LYS A 119 -34.57 19.35 -4.91
C LYS A 119 -35.90 19.91 -5.42
N LYS A 120 -36.76 19.05 -5.95
CA LYS A 120 -38.20 19.31 -6.08
C LYS A 120 -38.94 18.38 -5.14
N HIS A 121 -39.60 18.98 -4.16
CA HIS A 121 -40.59 18.34 -3.30
C HIS A 121 -41.92 19.03 -3.55
N LYS A 122 -42.94 18.32 -4.07
CA LYS A 122 -44.35 18.47 -3.65
C LYS A 122 -45.33 17.50 -4.34
N LYS A 123 -46.15 16.91 -3.47
CA LYS A 123 -47.58 16.50 -3.60
C LYS A 123 -47.90 15.06 -4.07
N ASN A 124 -48.30 14.27 -3.07
CA ASN A 124 -49.20 13.11 -3.05
C ASN A 124 -50.33 13.18 -4.09
N ASN A 125 -50.83 12.01 -4.57
CA ASN A 125 -52.12 11.45 -4.15
C ASN A 125 -52.40 10.05 -4.72
N TYR A 126 -53.16 9.27 -3.93
CA TYR A 126 -53.74 7.91 -4.08
C TYR A 126 -52.80 6.71 -3.93
#